data_AF-A0A3A9EH56-F1
#
_entry.id   AF-A0A3A9EH56-F1
#
_cell.length_a   1.000
_cell.length_b   1.000
_cell.length_c   1.000
_cell.angle_alpha   90.00
_cell.angle_beta   90.00
_cell.angle_gamma   90.00
#
_symmetry.space_group_name_H-M   'P 1'
#
loop_
_entity.id
_entity.type
_entity.pdbx_description
1 polymer ?
#
loop_
_entity_poly.entity_id
_entity_poly.type
_entity_poly.pdbx_seq_one_letter_code
_entity_poly.pdbx_strand_id
1 'polypeptide(L)' 'MKSVLLGVRGLDFPGGDGRRVEGTQLFLAYPSEGVIGQESCKVFVQPNSCPSNIQDYIGAEIDVAYNNKGKVIGIEL' A
#
# COMPACT_ATOMS: atom_id res chain seq x y z
N MET A 1 -5.15 -3.10 8.91
CA MET A 1 -4.53 -4.44 8.85
C MET A 1 -3.04 -4.28 9.12
N LYS A 2 -2.51 -5.03 10.09
CA LYS A 2 -1.06 -5.11 10.35
C LYS A 2 -0.39 -5.92 9.23
N SER A 3 0.57 -5.30 8.56
CA SER A 3 1.27 -5.89 7.43
C SER A 3 2.71 -5.41 7.37
N VAL A 4 3.63 -6.28 6.96
CA VAL A 4 5.03 -5.92 6.73
C VAL A 4 5.15 -5.19 5.40
N LEU A 5 5.75 -4.01 5.40
CA LEU A 5 6.03 -3.26 4.19
C LEU A 5 7.26 -3.85 3.47
N LEU A 6 7.05 -4.44 2.31
CA LEU A 6 8.12 -5.09 1.54
C LEU A 6 8.73 -4.17 0.47
N GLY A 7 7.97 -3.19 0.01
CA GLY A 7 8.43 -2.32 -1.07
C GLY A 7 7.49 -1.17 -1.37
N VAL A 8 8.03 -0.17 -2.06
CA VAL A 8 7.34 1.04 -2.47
C VAL A 8 7.65 1.33 -3.94
N ARG A 9 6.66 1.85 -4.67
CA ARG A 9 6.83 2.30 -6.05
C ARG A 9 5.98 3.53 -6.31
N GLY A 10 6.62 4.64 -6.69
CA GLY A 10 5.92 5.81 -7.22
C GLY A 10 5.25 5.49 -8.55
N LEU A 11 4.03 5.98 -8.74
CA LEU A 11 3.25 5.86 -9.96
C LEU A 11 2.94 7.25 -10.48
N ASP A 12 3.24 7.46 -11.75
CA ASP A 12 2.88 8.67 -12.47
C ASP A 12 2.74 8.35 -13.98
N PHE A 13 1.50 8.14 -14.44
CA PHE A 13 1.24 7.75 -15.83
C PHE A 13 -0.18 8.16 -16.30
N PRO A 14 -0.42 8.29 -17.61
CA PRO A 14 -1.76 8.51 -18.14
C PRO A 14 -2.62 7.24 -18.00
N GLY A 15 -3.80 7.39 -17.41
CA GLY A 15 -4.82 6.35 -17.30
C GLY A 15 -5.59 6.15 -18.61
N GLY A 16 -6.23 4.99 -18.75
CA GLY A 16 -6.99 4.63 -19.95
C GLY A 16 -8.24 5.49 -20.20
N ASP A 17 -8.70 6.23 -19.17
CA ASP A 17 -9.79 7.20 -19.24
C ASP A 17 -9.31 8.64 -19.53
N GLY A 18 -8.02 8.81 -19.82
CA GLY A 18 -7.38 10.11 -20.03
C GLY A 18 -7.03 10.85 -18.73
N ARG A 19 -7.38 10.30 -17.56
CA ARG A 19 -6.98 10.88 -16.27
C ARG A 19 -5.60 10.39 -15.87
N ARG A 20 -4.79 11.28 -15.31
CA ARG A 20 -3.46 10.91 -14.78
C ARG A 20 -3.62 10.07 -13.52
N VAL A 21 -2.89 8.97 -13.44
CA VAL A 21 -2.76 8.15 -12.24
C VAL A 21 -1.47 8.54 -11.55
N GLU A 22 -1.61 9.20 -10.42
CA GLU A 22 -0.50 9.64 -9.56
C GLU A 22 -0.69 9.07 -8.16
N GLY A 23 0.35 8.50 -7.57
CA GLY A 23 0.32 7.99 -6.20
C GLY A 23 1.45 7.01 -5.90
N THR A 24 1.29 6.25 -4.83
CA THR A 24 2.29 5.29 -4.36
C THR A 24 1.68 3.89 -4.33
N GLN A 25 2.38 2.92 -4.89
CA GLN A 25 2.05 1.51 -4.74
C GLN A 25 2.90 0.90 -3.62
N LEU A 26 2.25 0.29 -2.65
CA LEU A 26 2.90 -0.47 -1.59
C LEU A 26 2.83 -1.95 -1.89
N PHE A 27 3.86 -2.68 -1.49
CA PHE A 27 3.92 -4.14 -1.52
C PHE A 27 3.95 -4.62 -0.07
N LEU A 28 2.98 -5.45 0.30
CA LEU A 28 2.73 -5.82 1.69
C LEU A 28 2.76 -7.34 1.85
N ALA A 29 3.18 -7.80 3.02
CA ALA A 29 3.02 -9.18 3.47
C ALA A 29 2.22 -9.24 4.78
N TYR A 30 1.37 -10.24 4.93
CA TYR A 30 0.57 -10.45 6.13
C TYR A 30 0.26 -11.93 6.37
N PRO A 31 0.00 -12.33 7.63
CA PRO A 31 -0.50 -13.68 7.92
C PRO A 31 -1.92 -13.86 7.36
N SER A 32 -2.18 -15.02 6.77
CA SER A 32 -3.48 -15.37 6.19
C SER A 32 -3.76 -16.86 6.38
N GLU A 33 -5.03 -17.20 6.55
CA GLU A 33 -5.45 -18.58 6.78
C GLU A 33 -5.16 -19.45 5.55
N GLY A 34 -4.59 -20.65 5.77
CA GLY A 34 -4.24 -21.57 4.69
C GLY A 34 -2.95 -21.22 3.93
N VAL A 35 -2.25 -20.15 4.31
CA VAL A 35 -0.95 -19.78 3.72
C VAL A 35 0.20 -20.19 4.64
N ILE A 36 1.10 -21.04 4.13
CA ILE A 36 2.38 -21.31 4.80
C ILE A 36 3.33 -20.13 4.49
N GLY A 37 3.71 -19.38 5.52
CA GLY A 37 4.54 -18.17 5.39
C GLY A 37 3.71 -16.89 5.50
N GLN A 38 3.72 -16.07 4.44
CA GLN A 38 2.98 -14.81 4.39
C GLN A 38 2.24 -14.72 3.05
N GLU A 39 0.98 -14.28 3.10
CA GLU A 39 0.31 -13.82 1.89
C GLU A 39 0.85 -12.44 1.53
N SER A 40 0.92 -12.12 0.23
CA SER A 40 1.42 -10.84 -0.24
C SER A 40 0.43 -10.16 -1.17
N CYS A 41 0.29 -8.85 -1.04
CA CYS A 41 -0.52 -8.05 -1.95
C CYS A 41 0.19 -6.76 -2.36
N LYS A 42 -0.39 -6.07 -3.34
CA LYS A 42 -0.05 -4.69 -3.66
C LYS A 42 -1.27 -3.80 -3.47
N VAL A 43 -1.06 -2.63 -2.91
CA VAL A 43 -2.13 -1.64 -2.72
C VAL A 43 -1.72 -0.30 -3.27
N PHE A 44 -2.68 0.43 -3.81
CA PHE A 44 -2.49 1.79 -4.31
C PHE A 44 -2.92 2.80 -3.25
N VAL A 45 -2.06 3.80 -3.04
CA VAL A 45 -2.25 4.87 -2.08
C VAL A 45 -2.21 6.20 -2.81
N GLN A 46 -3.21 7.04 -2.57
CA GLN A 46 -3.28 8.37 -3.18
C GLN A 46 -2.17 9.28 -2.62
N PRO A 47 -1.72 10.31 -3.36
CA PRO A 47 -0.60 11.16 -2.96
C PRO A 47 -0.74 11.76 -1.55
N ASN A 48 -1.95 12.16 -1.15
CA ASN A 48 -2.22 12.79 0.14
C ASN A 48 -2.48 11.80 1.29
N SER A 49 -2.48 10.49 1.01
CA SER A 49 -2.73 9.43 1.99
C SER A 49 -1.48 8.61 2.33
N CYS A 50 -0.37 8.89 1.65
CA CYS A 50 0.90 8.20 1.86
C CYS A 50 1.89 9.11 2.57
N PRO A 51 2.48 8.71 3.72
CA PRO A 51 3.57 9.44 4.33
C PRO A 51 4.75 9.57 3.35
N SER A 52 5.35 10.76 3.28
CA SER A 52 6.48 11.05 2.38
C SER A 52 7.77 10.28 2.73
N ASN A 53 7.83 9.73 3.93
CA ASN A 53 8.93 8.92 4.45
C ASN A 53 8.61 7.42 4.50
N ILE A 54 7.57 6.95 3.79
CA ILE A 54 7.14 5.55 3.81
C ILE A 54 8.27 4.55 3.48
N GLN A 55 9.24 4.95 2.65
CA GLN A 55 10.42 4.15 2.30
C GLN A 55 11.33 3.85 3.50
N ASP A 56 11.28 4.64 4.58
CA ASP A 56 12.11 4.42 5.77
C ASP A 56 11.60 3.23 6.60
N TYR A 57 10.38 2.74 6.29
CA TYR A 57 9.69 1.67 7.00
C TYR A 57 9.68 0.34 6.24
N ILE A 58 10.52 0.19 5.20
CA ILE A 58 10.70 -1.12 4.54
C ILE A 58 11.18 -2.16 5.58
N GLY A 59 10.49 -3.28 5.65
CA GLY A 59 10.70 -4.37 6.61
C GLY A 59 9.96 -4.17 7.94
N ALA A 60 9.38 -3.01 8.19
CA ALA A 60 8.59 -2.74 9.39
C ALA A 60 7.13 -3.20 9.22
N GLU A 61 6.46 -3.44 10.35
CA GLU A 61 5.01 -3.63 10.39
C GLU A 61 4.32 -2.27 10.37
N ILE A 62 3.38 -2.09 9.44
CA ILE A 62 2.55 -0.89 9.30
C ILE A 62 1.07 -1.28 9.35
N ASP A 63 0.22 -0.34 9.77
CA ASP A 63 -1.23 -0.49 9.67
C ASP A 63 -1.77 0.26 8.45
N VAL A 64 -2.43 -0.47 7.56
CA VAL A 64 -3.13 0.11 6.41
C VAL A 64 -4.62 0.18 6.70
N ALA A 65 -5.13 1.42 6.72
CA ALA A 65 -6.55 1.71 6.94
C ALA A 65 -7.30 1.75 5.61
N TYR A 66 -8.44 1.06 5.56
CA TYR A 66 -9.31 0.99 4.39
C TYR A 66 -10.69 1.57 4.69
N ASN A 67 -11.34 2.13 3.68
CA ASN A 67 -12.78 2.41 3.76
C ASN A 67 -13.61 1.15 3.47
N ASN A 68 -14.94 1.29 3.62
CA ASN A 68 -15.91 0.20 3.36
C ASN A 68 -15.95 -0.29 1.90
N LYS A 69 -15.20 0.33 0.99
CA LYS A 69 -15.06 -0.06 -0.42
C LYS A 69 -13.68 -0.65 -0.73
N GLY A 70 -12.86 -0.91 0.28
CA GLY A 70 -11.51 -1.48 0.12
C GLY A 70 -10.47 -0.51 -0.44
N LYS A 71 -10.74 0.82 -0.44
CA LYS A 71 -9.71 1.81 -0.80
C LYS A 71 -8.91 2.19 0.42
N VAL A 72 -7.58 2.32 0.25
CA VAL A 72 -6.70 2.85 1.28
C VAL A 72 -7.06 4.31 1.57
N ILE A 73 -7.23 4.63 2.85
CA ILE A 73 -7.54 5.99 3.32
C ILE A 73 -6.46 6.56 4.24
N GLY A 74 -5.56 5.71 4.75
CA GLY A 74 -4.46 6.13 5.60
C GLY A 74 -3.46 5.01 5.85
N ILE A 75 -2.27 5.40 6.31
CA ILE A 75 -1.21 4.51 6.76
C ILE A 75 -0.78 5.01 8.13
N GLU A 76 -0.74 4.09 9.10
CA GLU A 76 -0.15 4.30 10.40
C GLU A 76 1.17 3.51 10.48
N LEU A 77 2.22 4.20 10.94
CA LEU A 77 3.62 3.75 10.89
C LEU A 77 4.11 3.31 12.28
#